data_AF-A0AAD4NHD4-F1
#
_entry.id   AF-A0AAD4NHD4-F1
#
_cell.length_a   1.000
_cell.length_b   1.000
_cell.length_c   1.000
_cell.angle_alpha   90.00
_cell.angle_beta   90.00
_cell.angle_gamma   90.00
#
_symmetry.space_group_name_H-M   'P 1'
#
loop_
_entity.id
_entity.type
_entity.pdbx_description
1 polymer ?
#
loop_
_entity_poly.entity_id
_entity_poly.type
_entity_poly.pdbx_seq_one_letter_code
_entity_poly.pdbx_strand_id
1 'polypeptide(L)'
;MVLKHLIITIDKGKYKWKNGNTAFKNEQADFQIEPLLDLVGVQRQVIETERANHAFDLIKEMDAREWTSYDGLISVGGDRLFNEVLSSAVDRQTL
;
A
#
# COMPACT_ATOMS: atom_id res chain seq x y z
N MET A 1 -6.03 1.89 20.19
CA MET A 1 -5.33 0.99 19.26
C MET A 1 -4.31 1.82 18.50
N VAL A 2 -3.04 1.44 18.51
CA VAL A 2 -1.99 2.14 17.74
C VAL A 2 -1.68 1.23 16.56
N LEU A 3 -1.81 1.72 15.33
CA LEU A 3 -1.39 1.00 14.13
C LEU A 3 0.12 0.79 14.21
N LYS A 4 0.59 -0.44 14.05
CA LYS A 4 2.01 -0.81 14.15
C LYS A 4 2.56 -1.36 12.84
N HIS A 5 1.75 -2.06 12.05
CA HIS A 5 2.18 -2.71 10.80
C HIS A 5 1.19 -2.43 9.67
N LEU A 6 1.63 -1.73 8.62
CA LEU A 6 0.79 -1.36 7.48
C LEU A 6 1.35 -1.92 6.15
N ILE A 7 0.48 -2.22 5.19
CA ILE A 7 0.88 -2.41 3.79
C ILE A 7 0.57 -1.13 3.02
N ILE A 8 1.53 -0.65 2.23
CA ILE A 8 1.39 0.51 1.36
C ILE A 8 1.53 0.05 -0.09
N THR A 9 0.44 0.08 -0.85
CA THR A 9 0.45 -0.20 -2.29
C THR A 9 0.57 1.09 -3.09
N ILE A 10 1.47 1.15 -4.06
CA ILE A 10 1.78 2.35 -4.84
C ILE A 10 1.57 2.06 -6.33
N ASP A 11 0.80 2.91 -7.01
CA ASP A 11 0.65 2.87 -8.47
C ASP A 11 1.97 3.27 -9.12
N LYS A 12 2.83 2.29 -9.42
CA LYS A 12 4.13 2.51 -10.08
C LYS A 12 3.96 3.25 -11.39
N GLY A 13 2.81 3.19 -12.07
CA GLY A 13 2.54 3.91 -13.32
C GLY A 13 2.52 5.43 -13.15
N LYS A 14 2.13 5.92 -11.97
CA LYS A 14 1.98 7.34 -11.65
C LYS A 14 2.97 7.86 -10.62
N TYR A 15 3.35 7.03 -9.66
CA TYR A 15 4.17 7.39 -8.51
C TYR A 15 5.45 6.55 -8.44
N LYS A 16 6.44 7.04 -7.69
CA LYS A 16 7.66 6.29 -7.33
C LYS A 16 7.95 6.48 -5.85
N TRP A 17 8.39 5.41 -5.18
CA TRP A 17 8.97 5.53 -3.85
C TRP A 17 10.45 5.86 -3.94
N LYS A 18 10.89 6.96 -3.34
CA LYS A 18 12.31 7.37 -3.31
C LYS A 18 12.66 8.01 -1.96
N ASN A 19 13.69 7.49 -1.28
CA ASN A 19 14.31 8.12 -0.10
C ASN A 19 13.30 8.65 0.95
N GLY A 20 12.21 7.95 1.29
CA GLY A 20 11.21 8.53 2.19
C GLY A 20 9.89 8.95 1.54
N ASN A 21 9.89 9.19 0.24
CA ASN A 21 8.88 10.02 -0.38
C ASN A 21 8.18 9.31 -1.52
N THR A 22 6.87 9.54 -1.60
CA THR A 22 6.11 9.25 -2.81
C THR A 22 6.16 10.48 -3.69
N ALA A 23 6.77 10.34 -4.86
CA ALA A 23 6.84 11.39 -5.86
C ALA A 23 6.00 11.01 -7.08
N PHE A 24 5.30 11.97 -7.68
CA PHE A 24 4.76 11.78 -9.02
C PHE A 24 5.91 11.53 -10.01
N LYS A 25 5.69 10.63 -10.97
CA LYS A 25 6.73 10.27 -11.95
C LYS A 25 7.24 11.44 -12.79
N ASN A 26 6.38 12.42 -13.06
CA ASN A 26 6.61 13.50 -14.02
C ASN A 26 6.42 14.91 -13.42
N GLU A 27 6.19 15.04 -12.11
CA GLU A 27 5.89 16.33 -11.45
C GLU A 27 6.62 16.45 -10.11
N GLN A 28 6.91 17.68 -9.69
CA GLN A 28 7.53 18.01 -8.39
C GLN A 28 6.49 18.09 -7.26
N ALA A 29 5.76 17.01 -7.05
CA ALA A 29 4.97 16.82 -5.84
C ALA A 29 5.57 15.65 -5.06
N ASP A 30 6.40 15.99 -4.07
CA ASP A 30 6.94 15.07 -3.08
C ASP A 30 5.99 15.08 -1.88
N PHE A 31 5.10 14.08 -1.81
CA PHE A 31 4.32 13.86 -0.61
C PHE A 31 5.08 12.90 0.31
N GLN A 32 5.45 13.40 1.49
CA GLN A 32 6.30 12.69 2.43
C GLN A 32 5.46 11.82 3.37
N ILE A 33 5.21 10.57 2.98
CA ILE A 33 4.49 9.61 3.82
C ILE A 33 5.43 8.95 4.83
N GLU A 34 6.66 8.59 4.43
CA GLU A 34 7.57 7.83 5.30
C GLU A 34 7.98 8.62 6.56
N PRO A 35 8.37 9.91 6.50
CA PRO A 35 8.74 10.66 7.70
C PRO A 35 7.60 10.79 8.70
N LEU A 36 6.35 10.87 8.23
CA LEU A 36 5.18 10.89 9.09
C LEU A 36 5.00 9.54 9.80
N LEU A 37 5.14 8.44 9.07
CA LEU A 37 5.06 7.08 9.62
C LEU A 37 6.22 6.77 10.57
N ASP A 38 7.43 7.24 10.27
CA ASP A 38 8.60 7.12 11.14
C ASP A 38 8.42 7.90 12.44
N LEU A 39 7.88 9.12 12.38
CA LEU A 39 7.61 9.94 13.55
C LEU A 39 6.67 9.25 14.55
N VAL A 40 5.72 8.45 14.05
CA VAL A 40 4.78 7.69 14.88
C VAL A 40 5.20 6.24 15.12
N GLY A 41 6.36 5.82 14.62
CA GLY A 41 6.92 4.48 14.85
C GLY A 41 6.17 3.35 14.13
N VAL A 42 5.56 3.63 12.97
CA VAL A 42 4.82 2.64 12.18
C VAL A 42 5.75 1.83 11.29
N GLN A 43 5.70 0.51 11.43
CA GLN A 43 6.32 -0.43 10.49
C GLN A 43 5.44 -0.57 9.25
N ARG A 44 6.07 -0.77 8.09
CA ARG A 44 5.39 -0.79 6.81
C ARG A 44 6.07 -1.70 5.81
N GLN A 45 5.26 -2.35 4.97
CA GLN A 45 5.69 -2.99 3.74
C GLN A 45 5.25 -2.12 2.56
N VAL A 46 6.20 -1.68 1.73
CA VAL A 46 5.91 -0.87 0.55
C VAL A 46 5.93 -1.76 -0.70
N ILE A 47 4.87 -1.67 -1.51
CA ILE A 47 4.65 -2.51 -2.68
C ILE A 47 4.34 -1.61 -3.88
N GLU A 48 5.23 -1.59 -4.87
CA GLU A 48 4.97 -0.92 -6.15
C GLU A 48 4.24 -1.85 -7.12
N THR A 49 3.08 -1.45 -7.64
CA THR A 49 2.28 -2.29 -8.54
C THR A 49 2.88 -2.37 -9.94
N GLU A 50 3.03 -3.55 -10.53
CA GLU A 50 3.71 -3.69 -11.83
C GLU A 50 2.74 -3.83 -13.01
N ARG A 51 1.50 -4.22 -12.74
CA ARG A 51 0.46 -4.49 -13.74
C ARG A 51 -0.94 -4.21 -13.17
N ALA A 52 -1.91 -4.19 -14.07
CA ALA A 52 -3.33 -4.30 -13.73
C ALA A 52 -3.60 -5.46 -12.75
N ASN A 53 -4.47 -5.26 -11.77
CA ASN A 53 -4.85 -6.24 -10.75
C ASN A 53 -3.69 -6.71 -9.86
N HIS A 54 -2.51 -6.07 -9.89
CA HIS A 54 -1.39 -6.54 -9.09
C HIS A 54 -1.66 -6.40 -7.59
N ALA A 55 -2.23 -5.28 -7.17
CA ALA A 55 -2.59 -5.09 -5.76
C ALA A 55 -3.67 -6.09 -5.33
N PHE A 56 -4.63 -6.34 -6.22
CA PHE A 56 -5.71 -7.30 -5.94
C PHE A 56 -5.15 -8.71 -5.70
N ASP A 57 -4.36 -9.22 -6.65
CA ASP A 57 -3.81 -10.58 -6.57
C ASP A 57 -2.90 -10.73 -5.36
N LEU A 58 -1.99 -9.77 -5.14
CA LEU A 58 -1.04 -9.83 -4.03
C LEU A 58 -1.76 -9.86 -2.68
N ILE A 59 -2.72 -8.96 -2.48
CA ILE A 59 -3.49 -8.92 -1.22
C ILE A 59 -4.32 -10.19 -1.08
N LYS A 60 -4.97 -10.68 -2.15
CA LYS A 60 -5.81 -11.89 -2.10
C LYS A 60 -5.02 -13.18 -1.86
N GLU A 61 -3.81 -13.29 -2.39
CA GLU A 61 -2.98 -14.50 -2.32
C GLU A 61 -2.05 -14.51 -1.09
N MET A 62 -1.92 -13.39 -0.37
CA MET A 62 -1.12 -13.27 0.85
C MET A 62 -1.49 -14.35 1.87
N ASP A 63 -0.47 -14.98 2.47
CA ASP A 63 -0.64 -16.00 3.53
C ASP A 63 -1.53 -15.45 4.65
N ALA A 64 -2.42 -16.29 5.20
CA ALA A 64 -3.37 -15.85 6.21
C ALA A 64 -2.69 -15.25 7.45
N ARG A 65 -1.56 -15.82 7.90
CA ARG A 65 -0.82 -15.31 9.06
C ARG A 65 -0.17 -13.97 8.76
N GLU A 66 0.41 -13.84 7.57
CA GLU A 66 0.96 -12.57 7.10
C GLU A 66 -0.13 -11.49 7.02
N TRP A 67 -1.27 -11.79 6.40
CA TRP A 67 -2.42 -10.88 6.32
C TRP A 67 -2.90 -10.42 7.70
N THR A 68 -3.07 -11.35 8.65
CA THR A 68 -3.50 -11.02 10.02
C THR A 68 -2.45 -10.29 10.85
N SER A 69 -1.20 -10.20 10.38
CA SER A 69 -0.14 -9.46 11.05
C SER A 69 -0.17 -7.95 10.77
N TYR A 70 -0.94 -7.51 9.78
CA TYR A 70 -1.10 -6.10 9.43
C TYR A 70 -2.36 -5.49 10.06
N ASP A 71 -2.23 -4.25 10.51
CA ASP A 71 -3.32 -3.46 11.10
C ASP A 71 -4.14 -2.70 10.04
N GLY A 72 -3.62 -2.57 8.82
CA GLY A 72 -4.31 -1.84 7.77
C GLY A 72 -3.57 -1.77 6.43
N LEU A 73 -4.32 -1.31 5.42
CA LEU A 73 -3.89 -1.09 4.05
C LEU A 73 -3.91 0.40 3.71
N ILE A 74 -2.89 0.87 2.98
CA ILE A 74 -2.82 2.22 2.39
C ILE A 74 -2.68 2.09 0.87
N SER A 75 -3.57 2.75 0.13
CA SER A 75 -3.49 2.86 -1.33
C SER A 75 -2.98 4.23 -1.76
N VAL A 76 -1.83 4.27 -2.44
CA VAL A 76 -1.22 5.48 -3.01
C VAL A 76 -1.32 5.42 -4.53
N GLY A 77 -2.42 5.91 -5.06
CA GLY A 77 -2.79 5.78 -6.47
C GLY A 77 -4.05 6.56 -6.81
N GLY A 78 -4.61 6.31 -8.00
CA GLY A 78 -5.97 6.76 -8.33
C GLY A 78 -7.03 5.74 -7.93
N ASP A 79 -8.29 6.03 -8.26
CA ASP A 79 -9.48 5.23 -7.90
C ASP A 79 -9.36 3.75 -8.29
N ARG A 80 -8.69 3.47 -9.42
CA ARG A 80 -8.45 2.10 -9.86
C ARG A 80 -7.65 1.28 -8.84
N LEU A 81 -6.52 1.82 -8.36
CA LEU A 81 -5.70 1.11 -7.37
C LEU A 81 -6.46 0.98 -6.05
N PHE A 82 -7.16 2.03 -5.64
CA PHE A 82 -8.02 1.99 -4.45
C PHE A 82 -9.04 0.86 -4.55
N ASN A 83 -9.70 0.70 -5.70
CA ASN A 83 -10.66 -0.36 -5.91
C ASN A 83 -10.03 -1.76 -5.90
N GLU A 84 -8.83 -1.95 -6.45
CA GLU A 84 -8.09 -3.22 -6.38
C GLU A 84 -7.79 -3.60 -4.92
N VAL A 85 -7.32 -2.64 -4.12
CA VAL A 85 -7.00 -2.83 -2.69
C VAL A 85 -8.26 -3.11 -1.87
N LEU A 86 -9.33 -2.34 -2.05
CA LEU A 86 -10.58 -2.54 -1.33
C LEU A 86 -11.23 -3.87 -1.71
N SER A 87 -11.33 -4.16 -3.01
CA SER A 87 -12.00 -5.37 -3.49
C SER A 87 -11.27 -6.62 -3.04
N SER A 88 -9.93 -6.63 -3.02
CA SER A 88 -9.18 -7.77 -2.51
C SER A 88 -9.35 -7.96 -1.01
N ALA A 89 -9.33 -6.88 -0.22
CA ALA A 89 -9.60 -6.97 1.22
C ALA A 89 -11.01 -7.50 1.53
N VAL A 90 -12.01 -7.16 0.70
CA VAL A 90 -13.40 -7.68 0.83
C VAL A 90 -13.50 -9.13 0.33
N ASP A 91 -12.80 -9.49 -0.75
CA ASP A 91 -12.84 -10.82 -1.37
C ASP A 91 -12.01 -11.87 -0.60
N ARG A 92 -11.15 -11.43 0.33
CA ARG A 92 -10.61 -12.29 1.39
C ARG A 92 -11.73 -12.69 2.35
N GLN A 93 -12.65 -13.53 1.89
CA GLN A 93 -13.58 -14.24 2.75
C GLN A 93 -12.77 -15.08 3.74
N THR A 94 -13.14 -14.95 5.00
CA THR A 94 -12.51 -15.59 6.15
C THR A 94 -12.51 -17.12 5.94
N LEU A 95 -11.35 -17.68 5.58
CA LEU A 95 -11.07 -19.12 5.73
C LEU A 95 -10.48 -19.37 7.11
#